data_AF-A0A937D625-F1
#
_entry.id   AF-A0A937D625-F1
#
_cell.length_a   1.000
_cell.length_b   1.000
_cell.length_c   1.000
_cell.angle_alpha   90.00
_cell.angle_beta   90.00
_cell.angle_gamma   90.00
#
_symmetry.space_group_name_H-M   'P 1'
#
loop_
_entity.id
_entity.type
_entity.pdbx_description
1 polymer ?
#
loop_
_entity_poly.entity_id
_entity_poly.type
_entity_poly.pdbx_seq_one_letter_code
_entity_poly.pdbx_strand_id
1 'polypeptide(L)'
;MAAHRYWRVYVTANNSNGSTGYAGFLELELRASIGGADECTGGTASASGVDGINAAANAFDNNTSTRWYSSGTLPSWIKYDFGAGNAKDIVEFAGKSPGVAQYTPRDFELQYSDDNSSWTPLITVKGETNWRGTGTFTVWNADTRHDSGADGQLWRINMTAQQGGASTFSLMEVQMRASSGGADECSGGYAFASSMNNTSTMGAFAAFDDNASTGWQAYSTGEVPSWLAYKFASAKSIVEVVMTAPGGGNQVWAPADFTVDRWNGSSWETQYTASGLTWTVSETKTFTWGVAAPARRPVVFVCT
;
A
#
# COMPACT_ATOMS: atom_id res chain seq x y z
N MET A 1 7.97 -12.49 -6.72
CA MET A 1 7.55 -13.86 -6.39
C MET A 1 7.94 -14.75 -7.57
N ALA A 2 7.34 -15.93 -7.74
CA ALA A 2 7.54 -16.71 -8.96
C ALA A 2 6.59 -16.21 -10.06
N ALA A 3 7.00 -16.35 -11.32
CA ALA A 3 6.15 -16.04 -12.45
C ALA A 3 5.10 -17.15 -12.65
N HIS A 4 3.84 -16.76 -12.84
CA HIS A 4 2.72 -17.69 -13.04
C HIS A 4 1.96 -17.40 -14.34
N ARG A 5 1.39 -18.44 -14.94
CA ARG A 5 0.67 -18.34 -16.22
C ARG A 5 -0.75 -17.83 -16.08
N TYR A 6 -1.46 -18.25 -15.04
CA TYR A 6 -2.87 -17.93 -14.85
C TYR A 6 -3.05 -17.03 -13.66
N TRP A 7 -3.82 -15.96 -13.85
CA TRP A 7 -4.16 -15.00 -12.81
C TRP A 7 -5.65 -14.75 -12.83
N ARG A 8 -6.31 -14.75 -11.67
CA ARG A 8 -7.73 -14.44 -11.57
C ARG A 8 -8.04 -13.55 -10.39
N VAL A 9 -9.11 -12.78 -10.55
CA VAL A 9 -9.80 -12.14 -9.44
C VAL A 9 -11.00 -13.00 -9.07
N TYR A 10 -11.02 -13.49 -7.84
CA TYR A 10 -12.07 -14.32 -7.28
C TYR A 10 -12.92 -13.48 -6.32
N VAL A 11 -14.13 -13.10 -6.76
CA VAL A 11 -15.03 -12.19 -6.04
C VAL A 11 -16.02 -13.00 -5.21
N THR A 12 -16.03 -12.75 -3.89
CA THR A 12 -16.93 -13.42 -2.92
C THR A 12 -18.06 -12.53 -2.44
N ALA A 13 -17.92 -11.21 -2.52
CA ALA A 13 -19.00 -10.27 -2.22
C ALA A 13 -18.87 -9.00 -3.06
N ASN A 14 -20.00 -8.35 -3.31
CA ASN A 14 -20.10 -7.04 -3.94
C ASN A 14 -20.63 -6.00 -2.95
N ASN A 15 -20.66 -4.74 -3.38
CA ASN A 15 -21.15 -3.61 -2.59
C ASN A 15 -22.69 -3.51 -2.55
N SER A 16 -23.40 -4.63 -2.71
CA SER A 16 -24.83 -4.77 -2.43
C SER A 16 -25.13 -5.58 -1.17
N ASN A 17 -24.09 -5.92 -0.38
CA ASN A 17 -24.17 -6.92 0.70
C ASN A 17 -24.74 -8.27 0.22
N GLY A 18 -24.46 -8.66 -1.03
CA GLY A 18 -24.91 -9.93 -1.60
C GLY A 18 -26.38 -9.94 -2.06
N SER A 19 -27.06 -8.80 -2.08
CA SER A 19 -28.45 -8.67 -2.56
C SER A 19 -28.57 -8.87 -4.07
N THR A 20 -27.54 -8.51 -4.83
CA THR A 20 -27.38 -8.85 -6.25
C THR A 20 -26.20 -9.80 -6.36
N GLY A 21 -26.28 -10.90 -7.12
CA GLY A 21 -25.15 -11.82 -7.28
C GLY A 21 -24.10 -11.36 -8.29
N TYR A 22 -24.10 -10.08 -8.67
CA TYR A 22 -23.27 -9.56 -9.76
C TYR A 22 -21.93 -9.02 -9.25
N ALA A 23 -20.84 -9.36 -9.93
CA ALA A 23 -19.57 -8.67 -9.89
C ALA A 23 -19.24 -8.06 -11.26
N GLY A 24 -18.49 -6.97 -11.29
CA GLY A 24 -17.99 -6.41 -12.54
C GLY A 24 -16.75 -5.56 -12.38
N PHE A 25 -16.09 -5.35 -13.50
CA PHE A 25 -14.97 -4.41 -13.64
C PHE A 25 -15.14 -3.68 -14.98
N LEU A 26 -14.91 -2.36 -14.98
CA LEU A 26 -14.76 -1.60 -16.22
C LEU A 26 -13.46 -2.02 -16.92
N GLU A 27 -12.37 -2.04 -16.15
CA GLU A 27 -11.02 -2.36 -16.62
C GLU A 27 -10.24 -3.01 -15.48
N LEU A 28 -9.34 -3.92 -15.82
CA LEU A 28 -8.39 -4.58 -14.96
C LEU A 28 -7.00 -4.52 -15.56
N GLU A 29 -6.02 -4.24 -14.71
CA GLU A 29 -4.61 -4.37 -15.07
C GLU A 29 -3.91 -5.31 -14.10
N LEU A 30 -2.98 -6.11 -14.64
CA LEU A 30 -2.06 -6.93 -13.86
C LEU A 30 -0.66 -6.42 -14.15
N ARG A 31 0.09 -6.04 -13.11
CA ARG A 31 1.37 -5.35 -13.27
C ARG A 31 2.49 -6.15 -12.61
N ALA A 32 3.60 -6.31 -13.33
CA ALA A 32 4.80 -7.01 -12.85
C ALA A 32 5.69 -6.14 -11.95
N SER A 33 5.42 -4.83 -11.89
CA SER A 33 6.00 -3.90 -10.93
C SER A 33 4.91 -3.00 -10.35
N ILE A 34 5.14 -2.50 -9.13
CA ILE A 34 4.25 -1.52 -8.49
C ILE A 34 4.19 -0.25 -9.34
N GLY A 35 3.00 0.22 -9.69
CA GLY A 35 2.80 1.35 -10.60
C GLY A 35 3.26 1.09 -12.04
N GLY A 36 3.59 -0.15 -12.38
CA GLY A 36 4.07 -0.55 -13.70
C GLY A 36 3.00 -0.51 -14.79
N ALA A 37 3.40 -0.90 -16.00
CA ALA A 37 2.49 -1.06 -17.11
C ALA A 37 1.58 -2.29 -16.93
N ASP A 38 0.41 -2.24 -17.57
CA ASP A 38 -0.45 -3.41 -17.71
C ASP A 38 0.26 -4.50 -18.55
N GLU A 39 0.35 -5.70 -17.98
CA GLU A 39 0.93 -6.86 -18.63
C GLU A 39 -0.09 -7.65 -19.46
N CYS A 40 -1.38 -7.34 -19.38
CA CYS A 40 -2.49 -8.10 -19.99
C CYS A 40 -2.57 -7.96 -21.53
N THR A 41 -1.45 -8.21 -22.22
CA THR A 41 -1.35 -8.20 -23.68
C THR A 41 -1.07 -9.61 -24.23
N GLY A 42 -1.77 -9.99 -25.29
CA GLY A 42 -1.52 -11.23 -26.04
C GLY A 42 -2.01 -12.53 -25.37
N GLY A 43 -2.61 -12.44 -24.18
CA GLY A 43 -3.25 -13.56 -23.50
C GLY A 43 -4.75 -13.70 -23.78
N THR A 44 -5.43 -14.52 -22.99
CA THR A 44 -6.86 -14.84 -23.14
C THR A 44 -7.62 -14.59 -21.84
N ALA A 45 -8.63 -13.72 -21.91
CA ALA A 45 -9.55 -13.48 -20.79
C ALA A 45 -10.71 -14.48 -20.78
N SER A 46 -11.11 -14.94 -19.59
CA SER A 46 -12.31 -15.78 -19.38
C SER A 46 -12.90 -15.52 -18.00
N ALA A 47 -14.16 -15.89 -17.79
CA ALA A 47 -14.85 -15.70 -16.50
C ALA A 47 -15.75 -16.89 -16.17
N SER A 48 -16.19 -17.01 -14.91
CA SER A 48 -17.18 -18.01 -14.48
C SER A 48 -18.55 -17.83 -15.12
N GLY A 49 -18.84 -16.63 -15.62
CA GLY A 49 -20.07 -16.28 -16.29
C GLY A 49 -20.00 -14.88 -16.87
N VAL A 50 -20.90 -14.58 -17.81
CA VAL A 50 -21.03 -13.27 -18.45
C VAL A 50 -22.50 -12.87 -18.54
N ASP A 51 -22.79 -11.58 -18.40
CA ASP A 51 -24.12 -11.01 -18.64
C ASP A 51 -24.17 -10.29 -19.99
N GLY A 52 -24.83 -10.90 -20.98
CA GLY A 52 -25.03 -10.32 -22.32
C GLY A 52 -23.73 -9.92 -23.00
N ILE A 53 -23.62 -8.63 -23.35
CA ILE A 53 -22.46 -8.06 -24.06
C ILE A 53 -21.24 -7.80 -23.15
N ASN A 54 -21.38 -7.99 -21.84
CA ASN A 54 -20.36 -7.66 -20.85
C ASN A 54 -19.35 -8.82 -20.69
N ALA A 55 -18.68 -9.17 -21.79
CA ALA A 55 -17.74 -10.29 -21.87
C ALA A 55 -16.47 -10.05 -21.03
N ALA A 56 -15.77 -11.13 -20.66
CA ALA A 56 -14.54 -11.06 -19.85
C ALA A 56 -13.42 -10.24 -20.51
N ALA A 57 -13.32 -10.30 -21.86
CA ALA A 57 -12.31 -9.55 -22.61
C ALA A 57 -12.43 -8.04 -22.44
N ASN A 58 -13.64 -7.53 -22.19
CA ASN A 58 -13.89 -6.11 -22.00
C ASN A 58 -13.26 -5.54 -20.72
N ALA A 59 -12.79 -6.38 -19.80
CA ALA A 59 -12.08 -5.92 -18.61
C ALA A 59 -10.55 -5.90 -18.82
N PHE A 60 -10.03 -6.26 -19.99
CA PHE A 60 -8.60 -6.30 -20.30
C PHE A 60 -8.33 -5.72 -21.70
N ASP A 61 -9.19 -4.83 -22.17
CA ASP A 61 -9.13 -4.27 -23.53
C ASP A 61 -8.64 -2.81 -23.54
N ASN A 62 -8.27 -2.27 -22.37
CA ASN A 62 -7.88 -0.86 -22.17
C ASN A 62 -8.97 0.13 -22.63
N ASN A 63 -10.24 -0.28 -22.64
CA ASN A 63 -11.37 0.53 -23.07
C ASN A 63 -12.40 0.73 -21.94
N THR A 64 -12.31 1.90 -21.30
CA THR A 64 -13.23 2.29 -20.21
C THR A 64 -14.70 2.50 -20.65
N SER A 65 -15.04 2.26 -21.91
CA SER A 65 -16.42 2.26 -22.41
C SER A 65 -17.03 0.87 -22.50
N THR A 66 -16.27 -0.20 -22.24
CA THR A 66 -16.75 -1.58 -22.13
C THR A 66 -16.59 -2.05 -20.68
N ARG A 67 -17.19 -3.20 -20.33
CA ARG A 67 -17.04 -3.80 -18.99
C ARG A 67 -17.29 -5.28 -19.04
N TRP A 68 -16.82 -5.97 -18.00
CA TRP A 68 -17.32 -7.29 -17.66
C TRP A 68 -18.37 -7.23 -16.55
N TYR A 69 -19.40 -8.06 -16.68
CA TYR A 69 -20.30 -8.43 -15.60
C TYR A 69 -20.42 -9.95 -15.53
N SER A 70 -20.36 -10.50 -14.32
CA SER A 70 -20.69 -11.90 -14.04
C SER A 70 -22.16 -12.22 -14.35
N SER A 71 -22.53 -13.50 -14.41
CA SER A 71 -23.90 -13.97 -14.64
C SER A 71 -24.82 -13.92 -13.41
N GLY A 72 -24.61 -12.97 -12.49
CA GLY A 72 -25.49 -12.77 -11.33
C GLY A 72 -25.43 -13.84 -10.24
N THR A 73 -24.32 -14.57 -10.12
CA THR A 73 -24.07 -15.49 -8.99
C THR A 73 -22.68 -15.23 -8.40
N LEU A 74 -22.59 -15.13 -7.07
CA LEU A 74 -21.33 -15.12 -6.32
C LEU A 74 -21.16 -16.44 -5.55
N PRO A 75 -19.93 -16.95 -5.38
CA PRO A 75 -18.68 -16.36 -5.87
C PRO A 75 -18.55 -16.43 -7.39
N SER A 76 -17.90 -15.42 -7.97
CA SER A 76 -17.63 -15.31 -9.41
C SER A 76 -16.14 -15.03 -9.62
N TRP A 77 -15.58 -15.44 -10.75
CA TRP A 77 -14.20 -15.12 -11.11
C TRP A 77 -14.07 -14.58 -12.52
N ILE A 78 -13.04 -13.76 -12.71
CA ILE A 78 -12.52 -13.33 -14.00
C ILE A 78 -11.02 -13.61 -14.03
N LYS A 79 -10.51 -14.17 -15.12
CA LYS A 79 -9.17 -14.74 -15.26
C LYS A 79 -8.51 -14.27 -16.54
N TYR A 80 -7.21 -14.04 -16.47
CA TYR A 80 -6.31 -13.88 -17.59
C TYR A 80 -5.36 -15.08 -17.69
N ASP A 81 -5.26 -15.69 -18.87
CA ASP A 81 -4.25 -16.69 -19.24
C ASP A 81 -3.20 -16.03 -20.13
N PHE A 82 -1.96 -15.88 -19.65
CA PHE A 82 -0.87 -15.28 -20.43
C PHE A 82 -0.40 -16.17 -21.61
N GLY A 83 -0.82 -17.43 -21.64
CA GLY A 83 -0.37 -18.42 -22.62
C GLY A 83 0.90 -19.16 -22.19
N ALA A 84 1.17 -20.28 -22.85
CA ALA A 84 2.33 -21.11 -22.54
C ALA A 84 3.64 -20.33 -22.80
N GLY A 85 4.55 -20.34 -21.82
CA GLY A 85 5.85 -19.65 -21.91
C GLY A 85 5.84 -18.16 -21.55
N ASN A 86 4.67 -17.58 -21.24
CA ASN A 86 4.53 -16.15 -20.97
C ASN A 86 4.20 -15.85 -19.49
N ALA A 87 4.62 -16.71 -18.57
CA ALA A 87 4.35 -16.52 -17.15
C ALA A 87 4.84 -15.14 -16.66
N LYS A 88 4.05 -14.50 -15.80
CA LYS A 88 4.34 -13.17 -15.23
C LYS A 88 4.39 -13.22 -13.71
N ASP A 89 5.33 -12.50 -13.11
CA ASP A 89 5.41 -12.28 -11.67
C ASP A 89 4.59 -11.04 -11.31
N ILE A 90 3.26 -11.19 -11.24
CA ILE A 90 2.36 -10.08 -10.94
C ILE A 90 2.46 -9.72 -9.46
N VAL A 91 2.71 -8.45 -9.19
CA VAL A 91 2.85 -7.91 -7.83
C VAL A 91 1.76 -6.88 -7.49
N GLU A 92 1.06 -6.39 -8.51
CA GLU A 92 0.02 -5.38 -8.38
C GLU A 92 -1.17 -5.67 -9.31
N PHE A 93 -2.36 -5.49 -8.75
CA PHE A 93 -3.65 -5.59 -9.41
C PHE A 93 -4.34 -4.23 -9.34
N ALA A 94 -4.80 -3.71 -10.48
CA ALA A 94 -5.56 -2.47 -10.54
C ALA A 94 -6.93 -2.73 -11.16
N GLY A 95 -7.98 -2.12 -10.62
CA GLY A 95 -9.35 -2.29 -11.12
C GLY A 95 -10.14 -0.99 -11.12
N LYS A 96 -10.96 -0.79 -12.16
CA LYS A 96 -11.96 0.28 -12.23
C LYS A 96 -13.35 -0.24 -11.89
N SER A 97 -14.09 0.55 -11.12
CA SER A 97 -15.48 0.23 -10.75
C SER A 97 -16.34 0.07 -12.01
N PRO A 98 -17.27 -0.89 -12.09
CA PRO A 98 -18.00 -1.17 -13.31
C PRO A 98 -19.14 -0.16 -13.63
N GLY A 99 -19.18 0.99 -12.95
CA GLY A 99 -20.19 2.04 -13.15
C GLY A 99 -21.55 1.79 -12.47
N VAL A 100 -21.78 0.57 -11.96
CA VAL A 100 -22.95 0.22 -11.14
C VAL A 100 -22.45 -0.14 -9.75
N ALA A 101 -22.69 0.74 -8.77
CA ALA A 101 -22.13 0.63 -7.42
C ALA A 101 -22.44 -0.71 -6.76
N GLN A 102 -23.64 -1.29 -6.98
CA GLN A 102 -24.05 -2.57 -6.40
C GLN A 102 -23.23 -3.76 -6.92
N TYR A 103 -22.67 -3.66 -8.14
CA TYR A 103 -21.92 -4.74 -8.80
C TYR A 103 -20.41 -4.62 -8.56
N THR A 104 -19.99 -3.53 -7.91
CA THR A 104 -18.59 -3.30 -7.58
C THR A 104 -18.12 -4.33 -6.52
N PRO A 105 -17.02 -5.05 -6.75
CA PRO A 105 -16.49 -6.02 -5.80
C PRO A 105 -16.12 -5.40 -4.45
N ARG A 106 -16.49 -6.06 -3.35
CA ARG A 106 -16.22 -5.65 -1.97
C ARG A 106 -15.26 -6.60 -1.27
N ASP A 107 -15.48 -7.91 -1.45
CA ASP A 107 -14.64 -8.96 -0.92
C ASP A 107 -14.16 -9.82 -2.09
N PHE A 108 -12.84 -9.88 -2.31
CA PHE A 108 -12.26 -10.59 -3.44
C PHE A 108 -10.79 -10.94 -3.21
N GLU A 109 -10.27 -11.84 -4.02
CA GLU A 109 -8.88 -12.28 -3.97
C GLU A 109 -8.23 -12.21 -5.35
N LEU A 110 -7.02 -11.67 -5.45
CA LEU A 110 -6.15 -11.96 -6.58
C LEU A 110 -5.49 -13.31 -6.34
N GLN A 111 -5.61 -14.23 -7.27
CA GLN A 111 -5.08 -15.58 -7.17
C GLN A 111 -4.26 -15.93 -8.41
N TYR A 112 -3.28 -16.81 -8.25
CA TYR A 112 -2.49 -17.36 -9.36
C TYR A 112 -2.60 -18.88 -9.44
N SER A 113 -2.25 -19.43 -10.59
CA SER A 113 -2.22 -20.86 -10.87
C SER A 113 -1.26 -21.15 -12.04
N ASP A 114 -0.70 -22.35 -12.06
CA ASP A 114 0.11 -22.86 -13.18
C ASP A 114 -0.59 -23.99 -13.96
N ASP A 115 -1.64 -24.57 -13.39
CA ASP A 115 -2.41 -25.70 -13.95
C ASP A 115 -3.86 -25.33 -14.31
N ASN A 116 -4.29 -24.11 -13.97
CA ASN A 116 -5.65 -23.59 -14.12
C ASN A 116 -6.73 -24.36 -13.31
N SER A 117 -6.32 -25.21 -12.37
CA SER A 117 -7.21 -25.98 -11.49
C SER A 117 -6.97 -25.72 -10.01
N SER A 118 -5.70 -25.64 -9.61
CA SER A 118 -5.28 -25.31 -8.25
C SER A 118 -4.88 -23.85 -8.18
N TRP A 119 -5.55 -23.11 -7.30
CA TRP A 119 -5.43 -21.67 -7.19
C TRP A 119 -4.87 -21.28 -5.83
N THR A 120 -3.87 -20.42 -5.83
CA THR A 120 -3.25 -19.88 -4.63
C THR A 120 -3.58 -18.39 -4.50
N PRO A 121 -4.13 -17.94 -3.36
CA PRO A 121 -4.36 -16.52 -3.14
C PRO A 121 -3.05 -15.76 -2.96
N LEU A 122 -2.96 -14.60 -3.59
CA LEU A 122 -1.89 -13.64 -3.43
C LEU A 122 -2.33 -12.41 -2.64
N ILE A 123 -3.41 -11.76 -3.06
CA ILE A 123 -3.96 -10.56 -2.42
C ILE A 123 -5.36 -10.90 -1.94
N THR A 124 -5.68 -10.59 -0.69
CA THR A 124 -7.03 -10.74 -0.13
C THR A 124 -7.59 -9.39 0.27
N VAL A 125 -8.70 -9.00 -0.37
CA VAL A 125 -9.42 -7.76 -0.08
C VAL A 125 -10.75 -8.11 0.57
N LYS A 126 -11.07 -7.41 1.67
CA LYS A 126 -12.31 -7.54 2.42
C LYS A 126 -12.84 -6.16 2.79
N GLY A 127 -14.14 -5.95 2.64
CA GLY A 127 -14.84 -4.74 3.04
C GLY A 127 -14.52 -3.51 2.18
N GLU A 128 -14.08 -3.68 0.93
CA GLU A 128 -13.73 -2.54 0.07
C GLU A 128 -14.96 -1.77 -0.38
N THR A 129 -15.09 -0.53 0.08
CA THR A 129 -16.21 0.37 -0.27
C THR A 129 -15.74 1.66 -0.97
N ASN A 130 -14.44 1.91 -1.02
CA ASN A 130 -13.86 3.20 -1.40
C ASN A 130 -13.18 3.14 -2.78
N TRP A 131 -13.88 2.58 -3.75
CA TRP A 131 -13.42 2.56 -5.14
C TRP A 131 -13.28 3.96 -5.71
N ARG A 132 -12.20 4.22 -6.45
CA ARG A 132 -11.89 5.55 -7.04
C ARG A 132 -12.77 5.96 -8.24
N GLY A 133 -13.94 5.34 -8.39
CA GLY A 133 -14.90 5.61 -9.47
C GLY A 133 -14.54 4.96 -10.80
N THR A 134 -15.18 5.40 -11.88
CA THR A 134 -15.03 4.84 -13.24
C THR A 134 -13.84 5.44 -14.02
N GLY A 135 -13.37 6.62 -13.63
CA GLY A 135 -12.26 7.33 -14.30
C GLY A 135 -10.88 6.85 -13.85
N THR A 136 -10.76 6.36 -12.62
CA THR A 136 -9.47 6.13 -11.95
C THR A 136 -9.39 4.70 -11.43
N PHE A 137 -8.23 4.07 -11.58
CA PHE A 137 -7.96 2.76 -11.00
C PHE A 137 -7.90 2.82 -9.48
N THR A 138 -8.58 1.90 -8.81
CA THR A 138 -8.22 1.47 -7.46
C THR A 138 -7.13 0.41 -7.60
N VAL A 139 -6.12 0.45 -6.74
CA VAL A 139 -4.92 -0.39 -6.87
C VAL A 139 -4.74 -1.20 -5.59
N TRP A 140 -4.47 -2.49 -5.75
CA TRP A 140 -4.10 -3.41 -4.70
C TRP A 140 -2.87 -4.16 -5.15
N ASN A 141 -1.81 -4.00 -4.41
CA ASN A 141 -0.64 -4.85 -4.45
C ASN A 141 -0.64 -5.66 -3.15
N ALA A 142 0.35 -6.53 -2.96
CA ALA A 142 0.56 -7.10 -1.63
C ALA A 142 0.56 -5.96 -0.56
N ASP A 143 1.01 -4.76 -0.97
CA ASP A 143 1.17 -3.53 -0.20
C ASP A 143 -0.08 -2.83 0.37
N THR A 144 -1.31 -3.31 0.15
CA THR A 144 -2.49 -2.64 0.75
C THR A 144 -2.99 -3.24 2.06
N ARG A 145 -2.44 -4.38 2.54
CA ARG A 145 -2.63 -4.88 3.93
C ARG A 145 -1.47 -5.79 4.38
N HIS A 146 -0.35 -5.21 4.80
CA HIS A 146 0.80 -5.95 5.35
C HIS A 146 1.01 -5.70 6.84
N ASP A 147 0.08 -6.13 7.67
CA ASP A 147 0.32 -6.17 9.11
C ASP A 147 1.04 -7.48 9.51
N SER A 148 1.92 -8.05 8.66
CA SER A 148 2.58 -9.31 8.98
C SER A 148 3.97 -9.53 8.33
N GLY A 149 4.85 -10.15 9.10
CA GLY A 149 6.20 -10.58 8.74
C GLY A 149 6.97 -11.05 9.99
N ALA A 150 8.27 -11.27 9.86
CA ALA A 150 9.11 -11.61 11.00
C ALA A 150 9.32 -10.40 11.94
N ASP A 151 9.78 -10.66 13.17
CA ASP A 151 10.18 -9.60 14.09
C ASP A 151 11.21 -8.66 13.43
N GLY A 152 10.96 -7.35 13.44
CA GLY A 152 11.84 -6.34 12.87
C GLY A 152 11.78 -6.21 11.35
N GLN A 153 10.91 -6.97 10.67
CA GLN A 153 10.78 -6.89 9.22
C GLN A 153 9.92 -5.72 8.77
N LEU A 154 8.97 -5.27 9.60
CA LEU A 154 8.10 -4.13 9.30
C LEU A 154 8.28 -3.04 10.34
N TRP A 155 8.31 -1.82 9.84
CA TRP A 155 8.44 -0.60 10.62
C TRP A 155 7.45 0.43 10.09
N ARG A 156 6.78 1.15 10.98
CA ARG A 156 5.85 2.21 10.60
C ARG A 156 6.02 3.47 11.41
N ILE A 157 5.71 4.60 10.79
CA ILE A 157 5.46 5.88 11.44
C ILE A 157 3.93 6.00 11.57
N ASN A 158 3.42 5.85 12.79
CA ASN A 158 2.00 5.93 13.09
C ASN A 158 1.68 7.32 13.66
N MET A 159 1.07 8.16 12.83
CA MET A 159 0.88 9.58 13.05
C MET A 159 -0.48 9.85 13.67
N THR A 160 -0.49 10.50 14.84
CA THR A 160 -1.67 10.70 15.68
C THR A 160 -2.12 12.17 15.78
N ALA A 161 -1.32 13.11 15.28
CA ALA A 161 -1.74 14.50 15.12
C ALA A 161 -0.89 15.22 14.06
N GLN A 162 -1.50 16.07 13.24
CA GLN A 162 -0.82 16.97 12.31
C GLN A 162 -0.35 18.26 12.98
N GLN A 163 0.68 18.89 12.42
CA GLN A 163 1.02 20.27 12.79
C GLN A 163 -0.12 21.24 12.42
N GLY A 164 -0.72 21.88 13.41
CA GLY A 164 -1.69 22.97 13.17
C GLY A 164 -3.07 22.52 12.68
N GLY A 165 -3.43 21.24 12.88
CA GLY A 165 -4.79 20.74 12.66
C GLY A 165 -5.18 20.55 11.18
N ALA A 166 -4.20 20.30 10.31
CA ALA A 166 -4.46 19.97 8.91
C ALA A 166 -5.30 18.68 8.78
N SER A 167 -5.99 18.54 7.65
CA SER A 167 -6.83 17.36 7.38
C SER A 167 -6.09 16.20 6.71
N THR A 168 -4.79 16.30 6.40
CA THR A 168 -4.03 15.24 5.74
C THR A 168 -2.64 15.12 6.34
N PHE A 169 -1.98 13.98 6.14
CA PHE A 169 -0.60 13.74 6.51
C PHE A 169 0.29 13.64 5.28
N SER A 170 1.52 14.12 5.39
CA SER A 170 2.52 13.98 4.34
C SER A 170 3.95 14.04 4.88
N LEU A 171 4.83 13.26 4.26
CA LEU A 171 6.26 13.20 4.50
C LEU A 171 6.96 13.12 3.14
N MET A 172 7.99 13.92 2.91
CA MET A 172 8.73 13.93 1.63
C MET A 172 9.81 12.87 1.59
N GLU A 173 10.47 12.61 2.71
CA GLU A 173 11.52 11.60 2.76
C GLU A 173 11.50 10.95 4.14
N VAL A 174 11.76 9.64 4.17
CA VAL A 174 11.88 8.82 5.37
C VAL A 174 13.04 7.86 5.18
N GLN A 175 14.05 8.02 6.02
CA GLN A 175 15.15 7.06 6.11
C GLN A 175 15.04 6.29 7.42
N MET A 176 15.36 5.00 7.37
CA MET A 176 15.41 4.12 8.54
C MET A 176 16.81 3.55 8.67
N ARG A 177 17.46 3.77 9.81
CA ARG A 177 18.88 3.46 9.99
C ARG A 177 19.10 2.47 11.13
N ALA A 178 19.96 1.49 10.88
CA ALA A 178 20.35 0.48 11.88
C ALA A 178 21.41 1.00 12.89
N SER A 179 21.99 2.16 12.63
CA SER A 179 22.88 2.88 13.55
C SER A 179 22.61 4.38 13.50
N SER A 180 22.82 5.10 14.60
CA SER A 180 22.67 6.56 14.59
C SER A 180 23.65 7.21 13.62
N GLY A 181 23.15 8.09 12.75
CA GLY A 181 23.92 8.68 11.65
C GLY A 181 24.37 7.68 10.57
N GLY A 182 23.84 6.46 10.57
CA GLY A 182 24.16 5.40 9.62
C GLY A 182 23.59 5.64 8.22
N ALA A 183 23.82 4.67 7.33
CA ALA A 183 23.19 4.64 6.02
C ALA A 183 21.69 4.35 6.14
N ASP A 184 20.91 4.84 5.18
CA ASP A 184 19.53 4.42 5.03
C ASP A 184 19.47 2.94 4.63
N GLU A 185 18.60 2.20 5.28
CA GLU A 185 18.40 0.76 5.08
C GLU A 185 17.20 0.46 4.17
N CYS A 186 16.43 1.48 3.76
CA CYS A 186 15.20 1.37 2.98
C CYS A 186 15.44 0.97 1.50
N SER A 187 16.25 -0.06 1.27
CA SER A 187 16.53 -0.64 -0.05
C SER A 187 16.07 -2.08 -0.16
N GLY A 188 15.53 -2.45 -1.33
CA GLY A 188 15.11 -3.83 -1.64
C GLY A 188 13.89 -4.34 -0.86
N GLY A 189 13.29 -3.50 -0.02
CA GLY A 189 11.98 -3.72 0.59
C GLY A 189 10.85 -3.06 -0.21
N TYR A 190 9.74 -2.79 0.46
CA TYR A 190 8.58 -2.15 -0.13
C TYR A 190 7.88 -1.23 0.88
N ALA A 191 7.16 -0.22 0.39
CA ALA A 191 6.55 0.83 1.19
C ALA A 191 5.03 0.88 1.02
N PHE A 192 4.31 1.03 2.14
CA PHE A 192 2.84 1.08 2.19
C PHE A 192 2.33 2.08 3.21
N ALA A 193 1.05 2.41 3.13
CA ALA A 193 0.42 3.39 4.01
C ALA A 193 -1.06 3.08 4.25
N SER A 194 -1.64 3.73 5.27
CA SER A 194 -3.07 3.63 5.58
C SER A 194 -3.94 4.08 4.40
N SER A 195 -3.45 5.11 3.69
CA SER A 195 -3.98 5.60 2.43
C SER A 195 -2.87 6.37 1.68
N MET A 196 -3.01 6.57 0.37
CA MET A 196 -2.01 7.35 -0.38
C MET A 196 -2.56 7.95 -1.69
N ASN A 197 -2.05 9.12 -2.06
CA ASN A 197 -2.11 9.65 -3.41
C ASN A 197 -1.17 8.83 -4.31
N ASN A 198 -1.68 7.78 -4.94
CA ASN A 198 -0.87 6.88 -5.78
C ASN A 198 -0.47 7.53 -7.13
N THR A 199 0.33 8.59 -7.06
CA THR A 199 1.00 9.23 -8.20
C THR A 199 2.48 8.85 -8.18
N SER A 200 3.20 9.11 -9.28
CA SER A 200 4.65 8.89 -9.35
C SER A 200 5.46 9.74 -8.35
N THR A 201 4.84 10.71 -7.68
CA THR A 201 5.52 11.65 -6.79
C THR A 201 4.99 11.64 -5.36
N MET A 202 3.79 11.09 -5.10
CA MET A 202 3.10 11.19 -3.80
C MET A 202 2.61 9.83 -3.22
N GLY A 203 3.14 8.72 -3.75
CA GLY A 203 2.87 7.36 -3.26
C GLY A 203 3.77 6.96 -2.07
N ALA A 204 3.48 5.85 -1.40
CA ALA A 204 4.29 5.42 -0.24
C ALA A 204 5.77 5.19 -0.59
N PHE A 205 6.05 4.60 -1.77
CA PHE A 205 7.41 4.37 -2.26
C PHE A 205 8.24 5.66 -2.39
N ALA A 206 7.59 6.77 -2.73
CA ALA A 206 8.23 8.04 -3.02
C ALA A 206 8.69 8.77 -1.75
N ALA A 207 8.34 8.27 -0.56
CA ALA A 207 8.91 8.72 0.70
C ALA A 207 10.13 7.89 1.15
N PHE A 208 10.53 6.86 0.40
CA PHE A 208 11.64 5.97 0.73
C PHE A 208 12.59 5.81 -0.47
N ASP A 209 12.78 6.87 -1.25
CA ASP A 209 13.52 6.86 -2.51
C ASP A 209 14.76 7.77 -2.51
N ASP A 210 15.18 8.24 -1.33
CA ASP A 210 16.29 9.18 -1.15
C ASP A 210 16.12 10.50 -1.93
N ASN A 211 14.87 10.90 -2.21
CA ASN A 211 14.55 12.10 -2.96
C ASN A 211 13.48 12.96 -2.25
N ALA A 212 13.95 13.96 -1.50
CA ALA A 212 13.11 14.93 -0.80
C ALA A 212 12.24 15.85 -1.69
N SER A 213 12.26 15.69 -3.02
CA SER A 213 11.33 16.38 -3.94
C SER A 213 10.06 15.56 -4.24
N THR A 214 10.12 14.27 -3.97
CA THR A 214 8.99 13.33 -3.99
C THR A 214 8.59 13.01 -2.55
N GLY A 215 7.55 12.22 -2.35
CA GLY A 215 7.11 11.87 -1.01
C GLY A 215 5.88 11.00 -0.97
N TRP A 216 5.28 10.94 0.21
CA TRP A 216 3.99 10.33 0.45
C TRP A 216 3.00 11.40 0.94
N GLN A 217 1.76 11.30 0.47
CA GLN A 217 0.64 12.05 1.02
C GLN A 217 -0.56 11.12 1.20
N ALA A 218 -1.19 11.17 2.39
CA ALA A 218 -2.42 10.46 2.67
C ALA A 218 -3.55 10.92 1.72
N TYR A 219 -4.31 9.96 1.20
CA TYR A 219 -5.51 10.26 0.40
C TYR A 219 -6.71 10.60 1.28
N SER A 220 -6.86 9.88 2.39
CA SER A 220 -7.92 10.10 3.37
C SER A 220 -7.73 11.43 4.07
N THR A 221 -8.79 12.23 4.10
CA THR A 221 -8.82 13.47 4.87
C THR A 221 -9.46 13.22 6.24
N GLY A 222 -8.82 13.67 7.31
CA GLY A 222 -9.27 13.50 8.69
C GLY A 222 -9.06 12.11 9.29
N GLU A 223 -8.31 11.22 8.63
CA GLU A 223 -7.93 9.93 9.21
C GLU A 223 -6.83 10.14 10.25
N VAL A 224 -7.18 9.89 11.52
CA VAL A 224 -6.25 9.91 12.65
C VAL A 224 -6.54 8.67 13.50
N PRO A 225 -5.58 7.74 13.69
CA PRO A 225 -4.22 7.80 13.16
C PRO A 225 -4.13 7.52 11.65
N SER A 226 -3.15 8.10 10.98
CA SER A 226 -2.69 7.68 9.65
C SER A 226 -1.27 7.15 9.77
N TRP A 227 -0.86 6.24 8.89
CA TRP A 227 0.45 5.60 9.00
C TRP A 227 1.12 5.40 7.65
N LEU A 228 2.45 5.46 7.66
CA LEU A 228 3.35 5.15 6.55
C LEU A 228 4.35 4.10 7.05
N ALA A 229 4.58 3.05 6.27
CA ALA A 229 5.31 1.87 6.69
C ALA A 229 6.25 1.36 5.59
N TYR A 230 7.28 0.65 6.03
CA TYR A 230 8.23 -0.03 5.18
C TYR A 230 8.42 -1.47 5.66
N LYS A 231 8.42 -2.42 4.73
CA LYS A 231 8.81 -3.82 4.99
C LYS A 231 10.11 -4.13 4.27
N PHE A 232 11.11 -4.49 5.07
CA PHE A 232 12.41 -4.92 4.59
C PHE A 232 12.37 -6.34 4.02
N ALA A 233 13.27 -6.65 3.08
CA ALA A 233 13.45 -8.01 2.57
C ALA A 233 13.82 -9.02 3.67
N SER A 234 14.48 -8.56 4.74
CA SER A 234 14.83 -9.33 5.93
C SER A 234 14.73 -8.44 7.17
N ALA A 235 14.63 -9.04 8.35
CA ALA A 235 14.50 -8.31 9.62
C ALA A 235 15.64 -7.29 9.82
N LYS A 236 15.28 -6.08 10.27
CA LYS A 236 16.20 -4.98 10.61
C LYS A 236 15.97 -4.49 12.04
N SER A 237 17.07 -4.15 12.71
CA SER A 237 17.06 -3.46 14.00
C SER A 237 17.26 -1.97 13.79
N ILE A 238 16.18 -1.25 13.50
CA ILE A 238 16.22 0.20 13.31
C ILE A 238 16.33 0.89 14.67
N VAL A 239 17.20 1.90 14.74
CA VAL A 239 17.43 2.73 15.95
C VAL A 239 17.27 4.22 15.69
N GLU A 240 17.15 4.61 14.42
CA GLU A 240 17.01 5.99 14.01
C GLU A 240 16.11 6.10 12.79
N VAL A 241 15.19 7.07 12.83
CA VAL A 241 14.37 7.49 11.70
C VAL A 241 14.68 8.95 11.39
N VAL A 242 14.89 9.26 10.12
CA VAL A 242 15.03 10.64 9.62
C VAL A 242 13.81 10.93 8.77
N MET A 243 13.17 12.08 8.98
CA MET A 243 11.98 12.48 8.22
C MET A 243 12.09 13.90 7.71
N THR A 244 11.64 14.11 6.47
CA THR A 244 11.58 15.43 5.84
C THR A 244 10.13 15.89 5.66
N ALA A 245 9.81 17.08 6.15
CA ALA A 245 8.50 17.69 6.03
C ALA A 245 8.21 18.20 4.59
N PRO A 246 6.93 18.36 4.22
CA PRO A 246 6.55 18.97 2.95
C PRO A 246 7.08 20.39 2.74
N GLY A 247 7.38 20.71 1.48
CA GLY A 247 7.75 22.05 1.02
C GLY A 247 6.54 22.94 0.70
N GLY A 248 6.80 24.14 0.16
CA GLY A 248 5.77 24.97 -0.47
C GLY A 248 4.67 25.52 0.45
N GLY A 249 4.91 25.58 1.77
CA GLY A 249 3.91 26.01 2.76
C GLY A 249 3.04 24.86 3.31
N ASN A 250 3.30 23.62 2.88
CA ASN A 250 2.54 22.43 3.29
C ASN A 250 3.13 21.70 4.50
N GLN A 251 4.14 22.26 5.19
CA GLN A 251 4.77 21.65 6.36
C GLN A 251 3.78 21.35 7.50
N VAL A 252 2.63 22.03 7.52
CA VAL A 252 1.50 21.75 8.42
C VAL A 252 0.91 20.33 8.24
N TRP A 253 1.21 19.65 7.14
CA TRP A 253 0.77 18.25 6.92
C TRP A 253 1.76 17.24 7.53
N ALA A 254 2.93 17.68 8.00
CA ALA A 254 3.84 16.80 8.73
C ALA A 254 3.27 16.46 10.11
N PRO A 255 3.64 15.30 10.68
CA PRO A 255 3.11 14.86 11.97
C PRO A 255 3.68 15.68 13.13
N ALA A 256 2.80 16.25 13.95
CA ALA A 256 3.15 16.83 15.25
C ALA A 256 3.34 15.73 16.31
N ASP A 257 2.46 14.72 16.29
CA ASP A 257 2.49 13.57 17.19
C ASP A 257 2.55 12.28 16.37
N PHE A 258 3.46 11.38 16.72
CA PHE A 258 3.57 10.07 16.10
C PHE A 258 4.30 9.06 16.98
N THR A 259 4.13 7.78 16.68
CA THR A 259 4.99 6.69 17.15
C THR A 259 5.78 6.08 16.00
N VAL A 260 6.97 5.58 16.29
CA VAL A 260 7.67 4.62 15.42
C VAL A 260 7.43 3.24 16.00
N ASP A 261 6.76 2.37 15.26
CA ASP A 261 6.43 1.02 15.71
C ASP A 261 7.16 -0.03 14.87
N ARG A 262 7.58 -1.09 15.54
CA ARG A 262 8.17 -2.30 14.96
C ARG A 262 7.17 -3.44 15.01
N TRP A 263 7.04 -4.21 13.94
CA TRP A 263 6.30 -5.48 14.00
C TRP A 263 7.12 -6.56 14.71
N ASN A 264 6.58 -7.16 15.77
CA ASN A 264 7.28 -8.18 16.58
C ASN A 264 7.07 -9.64 16.11
N GLY A 265 6.41 -9.82 14.97
CA GLY A 265 5.95 -11.13 14.48
C GLY A 265 4.45 -11.38 14.69
N SER A 266 3.81 -10.65 15.60
CA SER A 266 2.39 -10.83 15.96
C SER A 266 1.62 -9.55 16.25
N SER A 267 2.31 -8.47 16.63
CA SER A 267 1.73 -7.17 16.94
C SER A 267 2.73 -6.05 16.71
N TRP A 268 2.23 -4.83 16.59
CA TRP A 268 3.05 -3.62 16.58
C TRP A 268 3.54 -3.27 18.00
N GLU A 269 4.83 -2.99 18.13
CA GLU A 269 5.48 -2.54 19.36
C GLU A 269 6.13 -1.18 19.14
N THR A 270 5.69 -0.18 19.91
CA THR A 270 6.25 1.17 19.87
C THR A 270 7.69 1.21 20.35
N GLN A 271 8.58 1.73 19.52
CA GLN A 271 10.00 1.92 19.79
C GLN A 271 10.33 3.38 20.16
N TYR A 272 9.55 4.32 19.62
CA TYR A 272 9.73 5.75 19.85
C TYR A 272 8.39 6.47 19.82
N THR A 273 8.28 7.54 20.63
CA THR A 273 7.11 8.43 20.65
C THR A 273 7.59 9.87 20.55
N ALA A 274 6.98 10.63 19.65
CA ALA A 274 7.15 12.07 19.52
C ALA A 274 5.80 12.78 19.71
N SER A 275 5.83 13.96 20.31
CA SER A 275 4.64 14.78 20.53
C SER A 275 4.96 16.26 20.50
N GLY A 276 4.02 17.08 20.01
CA GLY A 276 4.10 18.53 20.00
C GLY A 276 5.16 19.08 19.06
N LEU A 277 5.54 18.32 18.03
CA LEU A 277 6.54 18.79 17.06
C LEU A 277 5.99 19.91 16.19
N THR A 278 6.90 20.81 15.84
CA THR A 278 6.69 21.80 14.79
C THR A 278 7.72 21.62 13.70
N TRP A 279 7.29 21.82 12.46
CA TRP A 279 8.10 21.73 11.26
C TRP A 279 8.16 23.08 10.58
N THR A 280 9.33 23.35 10.00
CA THR A 280 9.54 24.39 9.01
C THR A 280 9.50 23.80 7.60
N VAL A 281 9.39 24.66 6.59
CA VAL A 281 9.27 24.24 5.18
C VAL A 281 10.46 23.36 4.80
N SER A 282 10.20 22.14 4.30
CA SER A 282 11.23 21.19 3.88
C SER A 282 12.23 20.81 4.97
N GLU A 283 11.86 20.93 6.25
CA GLU A 283 12.75 20.59 7.35
C GLU A 283 12.96 19.08 7.47
N THR A 284 14.21 18.67 7.63
CA THR A 284 14.59 17.31 7.98
C THR A 284 14.90 17.22 9.48
N LYS A 285 14.25 16.27 10.18
CA LYS A 285 14.51 15.97 11.60
C LYS A 285 14.93 14.52 11.76
N THR A 286 15.76 14.28 12.77
CA THR A 286 16.26 12.95 13.15
C THR A 286 15.71 12.55 14.51
N PHE A 287 15.22 11.32 14.60
CA PHE A 287 14.65 10.72 15.80
C PHE A 287 15.40 9.43 16.11
N THR A 288 16.14 9.41 17.21
CA THR A 288 17.01 8.29 17.61
C THR A 288 16.52 7.71 18.93
N TRP A 289 16.50 6.38 19.05
CA TRP A 289 16.23 5.66 20.30
C TRP A 289 17.29 4.59 20.55
N GLY A 290 17.24 3.94 21.72
CA GLY A 290 18.20 2.88 22.07
C GLY A 290 19.61 3.35 22.42
N VAL A 291 19.90 4.65 22.40
CA VAL A 291 21.11 5.21 23.02
C VAL A 291 20.94 5.24 24.54
N ALA A 292 21.80 4.52 25.26
CA ALA A 292 21.93 4.70 26.70
C ALA A 292 22.16 6.20 26.97
N ALA A 293 21.31 6.82 27.79
CA ALA A 293 21.54 8.19 28.24
C ALA A 293 22.97 8.30 28.78
N PRO A 294 23.78 9.32 28.41
CA PRO A 294 25.09 9.48 29.02
C PRO A 294 24.89 9.59 30.53
N ALA A 295 25.52 8.67 31.27
CA ALA A 295 25.47 8.68 32.72
C ALA A 295 25.88 10.08 33.19
N ARG A 296 24.93 10.82 33.78
CA ARG A 296 25.26 12.03 34.51
C ARG A 296 26.16 11.59 35.66
N ARG A 297 27.48 11.68 35.48
CA ARG A 297 28.42 11.57 36.60
C ARG A 297 28.02 12.67 37.59
N PRO A 298 27.64 12.36 38.84
CA PRO A 298 27.50 13.39 39.83
C PRO A 298 28.89 14.01 40.02
N VAL A 299 29.04 15.26 39.59
CA VAL A 299 30.19 16.07 39.97
C VAL A 299 30.00 16.35 41.45
N VAL A 300 30.61 15.52 42.29
CA VAL A 300 30.78 15.82 43.72
C VAL A 300 31.90 16.84 43.80
N PHE A 301 31.56 18.12 44.00
CA PHE A 301 32.53 19.09 44.47
C PHE A 301 32.86 18.77 45.92
N VAL A 302 34.02 18.17 46.17
CA VAL A 302 34.63 18.19 47.50
C VAL A 302 35.41 19.49 47.59
N CYS A 303 34.90 20.42 48.40
CA CYS A 303 35.64 21.61 48.82
C CYS A 303 36.64 21.19 49.91
N THR A 304 37.92 21.49 49.70
CA THR A 304 38.94 21.58 50.75
C THR A 304 39.75 22.84 50.52
#